data_AF-A0A326UCC4-F1
#
_entry.id   AF-A0A326UCC4-F1
#
_cell.length_a   1.000
_cell.length_b   1.000
_cell.length_c   1.000
_cell.angle_alpha   90.00
_cell.angle_beta   90.00
_cell.angle_gamma   90.00
#
_symmetry.space_group_name_H-M   'P 1'
#
loop_
_entity.id
_entity.type
_entity.pdbx_description
1 polymer ?
#
loop_
_entity_poly.entity_id
_entity_poly.type
_entity_poly.pdbx_seq_one_letter_code
_entity_poly.pdbx_strand_id
1 'polypeptide(L)'
;MDPQLIFKTLYQILTQILDFLPRMVNGLVILLVGYLLSWAVRRFLSFLLVHLRVEQLATRAGITGALQGLGIRTPLSRLLAQIVFFFLLLSFATSAVQLMGLSTVADLLQRVLQFIPVAISAGLIIIFGSMLARFVGTAVGTVARGANISYGGALGRFLEYLLMTLVVVLAISTIGVDTTVLTTSFTILIAAIGLAIALTFAWGAREAARNVIAGYYVRQRWRPGQWVRVGEYQGEIHSVVGAFTLLEAKQENGERKLISLPKFPVVTTGVNRNRARRTASRDAALALEEERERCSPLLVLLNFSVFFESL
;
A
#
# COMPACT_ATOMS: atom_id res chain seq x y z
N MET A 1 0.66 -67.67 -39.93
CA MET A 1 -0.05 -66.37 -40.08
C MET A 1 -1.41 -66.69 -40.63
N ASP A 2 -2.46 -66.49 -39.84
CA ASP A 2 -3.81 -66.83 -40.26
C ASP A 2 -4.23 -65.88 -41.40
N PRO A 3 -4.53 -66.38 -42.62
CA PRO A 3 -4.85 -65.54 -43.77
C PRO A 3 -6.03 -64.59 -43.52
N GLN A 4 -6.94 -64.99 -42.62
CA GLN A 4 -8.11 -64.22 -42.22
C GLN A 4 -7.77 -62.94 -41.45
N LEU A 5 -6.64 -62.92 -40.73
CA LEU A 5 -6.22 -61.75 -39.95
C LEU A 5 -5.80 -60.59 -40.87
N ILE A 6 -5.13 -60.91 -41.99
CA ILE A 6 -4.66 -59.92 -42.97
C ILE A 6 -5.85 -59.28 -43.69
N PHE A 7 -6.80 -60.08 -44.16
CA PHE A 7 -8.01 -59.56 -44.81
C PHE A 7 -8.87 -58.70 -43.87
N LYS A 8 -9.02 -59.11 -42.60
CA LYS A 8 -9.76 -58.32 -41.61
C LYS A 8 -9.08 -56.96 -41.35
N THR A 9 -7.76 -56.95 -41.21
CA THR A 9 -7.00 -55.72 -40.98
C THR A 9 -7.04 -54.79 -42.20
N LEU A 10 -6.90 -55.34 -43.41
CA LEU A 10 -6.97 -54.57 -44.65
C LEU A 10 -8.36 -53.95 -44.88
N TYR A 11 -9.42 -54.73 -44.63
CA TYR A 11 -10.80 -54.25 -44.69
C TYR A 11 -11.08 -53.16 -43.65
N GLN A 12 -10.52 -53.29 -42.44
CA GLN A 12 -10.68 -52.31 -41.37
C GLN A 12 -9.96 -50.98 -41.69
N ILE A 13 -8.79 -51.03 -42.34
CA ILE A 13 -8.10 -49.82 -42.82
C ILE A 13 -8.88 -49.17 -43.97
N LEU A 14 -9.40 -49.97 -44.91
CA LEU A 14 -10.18 -49.46 -46.05
C LEU A 14 -11.47 -48.77 -45.59
N THR A 15 -12.17 -49.35 -44.61
CA THR A 15 -13.38 -48.75 -44.03
C THR A 15 -13.06 -47.47 -43.25
N GLN A 16 -11.93 -47.40 -42.53
CA GLN A 16 -11.49 -46.16 -41.88
C GLN A 16 -11.19 -45.03 -42.89
N ILE A 17 -10.59 -45.35 -44.03
CA ILE A 17 -10.31 -44.37 -45.11
C ILE A 17 -11.63 -43.91 -45.76
N LEU A 18 -12.55 -44.83 -46.01
CA LEU A 18 -13.86 -44.52 -46.58
C LEU A 18 -14.71 -43.66 -45.64
N ASP A 19 -14.63 -43.89 -44.32
CA ASP A 19 -15.31 -43.07 -43.31
C ASP A 19 -14.68 -41.68 -43.12
N PHE A 20 -13.42 -41.49 -43.50
CA PHE A 20 -12.73 -40.21 -43.42
C PHE A 20 -13.21 -39.22 -44.49
N LEU A 21 -13.54 -39.70 -45.70
CA LEU A 21 -14.07 -38.87 -46.80
C LEU A 21 -15.32 -38.06 -46.42
N PRO A 22 -16.42 -38.68 -45.93
CA PRO A 22 -17.62 -37.94 -45.56
C PRO A 22 -17.38 -36.99 -44.37
N ARG A 23 -16.51 -37.37 -43.42
CA ARG A 23 -16.12 -36.49 -42.30
C ARG A 23 -15.36 -35.25 -42.77
N MET A 24 -14.46 -35.42 -43.74
CA MET A 24 -13.74 -34.33 -44.41
C MET A 24 -14.69 -33.37 -45.10
N VAL A 25 -15.65 -33.89 -45.88
CA VAL A 25 -16.65 -33.06 -46.57
C VAL A 25 -17.53 -32.30 -45.57
N ASN A 26 -18.03 -32.97 -44.53
CA ASN A 26 -18.85 -32.34 -43.50
C ASN A 26 -18.11 -31.20 -42.77
N GLY A 27 -16.85 -31.44 -42.39
CA GLY A 27 -16.01 -30.40 -41.79
C GLY A 27 -15.78 -29.21 -42.73
N LEU A 28 -15.53 -29.47 -44.02
CA LEU A 28 -15.30 -28.43 -45.01
C LEU A 28 -16.56 -27.57 -45.24
N VAL A 29 -17.74 -28.18 -45.28
CA VAL A 29 -19.02 -27.47 -45.39
C VAL A 29 -19.20 -26.52 -44.20
N ILE A 30 -18.97 -27.00 -42.97
CA ILE A 30 -19.09 -26.18 -41.76
C ILE A 30 -18.05 -25.06 -41.73
N LEU A 31 -16.82 -25.33 -42.17
CA LEU A 31 -15.78 -24.31 -42.29
C LEU A 31 -16.20 -23.19 -43.25
N LEU A 32 -16.77 -23.54 -44.42
CA LEU A 32 -17.25 -22.58 -45.41
C LEU A 32 -18.41 -21.74 -44.87
N VAL A 33 -19.40 -22.38 -44.24
CA VAL A 33 -20.53 -21.68 -43.61
C VAL A 33 -20.02 -20.75 -42.49
N GLY A 34 -19.12 -21.25 -41.65
CA GLY A 34 -18.51 -20.49 -40.56
C GLY A 34 -17.71 -19.28 -41.04
N TYR A 35 -16.97 -19.41 -42.14
CA TYR A 35 -16.26 -18.31 -42.77
C TYR A 35 -17.23 -17.23 -43.27
N LEU A 36 -18.30 -17.62 -43.95
CA LEU A 36 -19.33 -16.70 -44.45
C LEU A 36 -20.00 -15.94 -43.29
N LEU A 37 -20.39 -16.67 -42.24
CA LEU A 37 -21.04 -16.11 -41.06
C LEU A 37 -20.10 -15.15 -40.32
N SER A 38 -18.84 -15.53 -40.12
CA SER A 38 -17.82 -14.70 -39.47
C SER A 38 -17.59 -13.41 -40.25
N TRP A 39 -17.50 -13.49 -41.57
CA TRP A 39 -17.36 -12.32 -42.44
C TRP A 39 -18.56 -11.36 -42.33
N ALA A 40 -19.78 -11.89 -42.29
CA ALA A 40 -20.99 -11.10 -42.10
C ALA A 40 -21.00 -10.40 -40.73
N VAL A 41 -20.69 -11.12 -39.65
CA VAL A 41 -20.61 -10.58 -38.29
C VAL A 41 -19.54 -9.48 -38.19
N ARG A 42 -18.36 -9.67 -38.80
CA ARG A 42 -17.30 -8.66 -38.82
C ARG A 42 -17.80 -7.34 -39.40
N ARG A 43 -18.52 -7.40 -40.52
CA ARG A 43 -19.03 -6.21 -41.20
C ARG A 43 -20.09 -5.51 -40.35
N PHE A 44 -21.04 -6.27 -39.81
CA PHE A 44 -22.07 -5.77 -38.90
C PHE A 44 -21.48 -5.13 -37.64
N LEU A 45 -20.53 -5.80 -36.98
CA LEU A 45 -19.91 -5.33 -35.75
C LEU A 45 -19.07 -4.07 -35.99
N SER A 46 -18.29 -4.02 -37.08
CA SER A 46 -17.54 -2.80 -37.42
C SER A 46 -18.45 -1.60 -37.65
N PHE A 47 -19.63 -1.81 -38.25
CA PHE A 47 -20.62 -0.76 -38.46
C PHE A 47 -21.21 -0.27 -37.12
N LEU A 48 -21.54 -1.20 -36.22
CA LEU A 48 -22.12 -0.90 -34.92
C LEU A 48 -21.13 -0.16 -33.99
N LEU A 49 -19.87 -0.62 -33.92
CA LEU A 49 -18.86 -0.01 -33.04
C LEU A 49 -18.48 1.41 -33.48
N VAL A 50 -18.44 1.69 -34.78
CA VAL A 50 -18.23 3.05 -35.29
C VAL A 50 -19.42 3.95 -34.95
N HIS A 51 -20.66 3.44 -35.05
CA HIS A 51 -21.86 4.18 -34.65
C HIS A 51 -21.88 4.52 -33.16
N LEU A 52 -21.37 3.62 -32.31
CA LEU A 52 -21.30 3.79 -30.86
C LEU A 52 -20.20 4.75 -30.38
N ARG A 53 -19.41 5.35 -31.29
CA ARG A 53 -18.30 6.28 -30.97
C ARG A 53 -17.32 5.70 -29.95
N VAL A 54 -17.04 4.41 -30.05
CA VAL A 54 -16.11 3.68 -29.15
C VAL A 54 -14.71 4.33 -29.15
N GLU A 55 -14.34 4.98 -30.24
CA GLU A 55 -13.10 5.75 -30.38
C GLU A 55 -12.99 6.88 -29.35
N GLN A 56 -14.07 7.61 -29.06
CA GLN A 56 -14.03 8.72 -28.10
C GLN A 56 -13.79 8.22 -26.68
N LEU A 57 -14.40 7.09 -26.32
CA LEU A 57 -14.18 6.41 -25.04
C LEU A 57 -12.73 5.90 -24.95
N ALA A 58 -12.21 5.31 -26.03
CA ALA A 58 -10.84 4.80 -26.08
C ALA A 58 -9.80 5.91 -25.93
N THR A 59 -10.02 7.09 -26.53
CA THR A 59 -9.12 8.23 -26.38
C THR A 59 -9.15 8.79 -24.97
N ARG A 60 -10.34 8.91 -24.35
CA ARG A 60 -10.47 9.36 -22.94
C ARG A 60 -9.83 8.39 -21.95
N ALA A 61 -9.90 7.09 -22.23
CA ALA A 61 -9.26 6.05 -21.43
C ALA A 61 -7.74 5.95 -21.67
N GLY A 62 -7.16 6.71 -22.61
CA GLY A 62 -5.73 6.63 -22.95
C GLY A 62 -5.33 5.38 -23.72
N ILE A 63 -6.31 4.55 -24.13
CA ILE A 63 -6.11 3.31 -24.88
C ILE A 63 -5.48 3.62 -26.24
N THR A 64 -5.95 4.68 -26.91
CA THR A 64 -5.41 5.11 -28.21
C THR A 64 -3.90 5.40 -28.15
N GLY A 65 -3.43 6.03 -27.06
CA GLY A 65 -2.01 6.30 -26.86
C GLY A 65 -1.18 5.03 -26.64
N ALA A 66 -1.72 4.08 -25.87
CA ALA A 66 -1.08 2.78 -25.67
C ALA A 66 -0.95 1.97 -26.97
N LEU A 67 -2.01 1.94 -27.80
CA LEU A 67 -1.98 1.24 -29.10
C LEU A 67 -1.01 1.88 -30.10
N GLN A 68 -0.96 3.21 -30.15
CA GLN A 68 -0.01 3.93 -31.00
C GLN A 68 1.44 3.68 -30.58
N GLY A 69 1.71 3.57 -29.27
CA GLY A 69 3.02 3.19 -28.74
C GLY A 69 3.48 1.79 -29.17
N LEU A 70 2.53 0.91 -29.52
CA LEU A 70 2.79 -0.42 -30.07
C LEU A 70 2.87 -0.44 -31.61
N GLY A 71 2.82 0.73 -32.27
CA GLY A 71 2.85 0.84 -33.73
C GLY A 71 1.51 0.56 -34.43
N ILE A 72 0.43 0.34 -33.67
CA ILE A 72 -0.88 0.01 -34.23
C ILE A 72 -1.65 1.30 -34.52
N ARG A 73 -1.77 1.66 -35.80
CA ARG A 73 -2.50 2.86 -36.28
C ARG A 73 -3.98 2.61 -36.58
N THR A 74 -4.45 1.39 -36.38
CA THR A 74 -5.82 0.97 -36.71
C THR A 74 -6.81 1.43 -35.62
N PRO A 75 -8.01 1.93 -35.97
CA PRO A 75 -9.00 2.31 -34.97
C PRO A 75 -9.46 1.12 -34.13
N LEU A 76 -9.78 1.38 -32.85
CA LEU A 76 -10.15 0.34 -31.88
C LEU A 76 -11.38 -0.46 -32.33
N SER A 77 -12.37 0.19 -32.96
CA SER A 77 -13.54 -0.49 -33.52
C SER A 77 -13.20 -1.58 -34.53
N ARG A 78 -12.28 -1.28 -35.44
CA ARG A 78 -11.84 -2.22 -36.47
C ARG A 78 -10.99 -3.33 -35.88
N LEU A 79 -10.16 -3.04 -34.87
CA LEU A 79 -9.40 -4.07 -34.15
C LEU A 79 -10.32 -5.02 -33.40
N LEU A 80 -11.31 -4.51 -32.67
CA LEU A 80 -12.29 -5.35 -31.97
C LEU A 80 -13.10 -6.19 -32.96
N ALA A 81 -13.56 -5.61 -34.06
CA ALA A 81 -14.26 -6.37 -35.11
C ALA A 81 -13.36 -7.45 -35.74
N GLN A 82 -12.06 -7.18 -35.90
CA GLN A 82 -11.07 -8.15 -36.38
C GLN A 82 -10.84 -9.28 -35.37
N ILE A 83 -10.76 -8.97 -34.08
CA ILE A 83 -10.59 -9.95 -33.01
C ILE A 83 -11.81 -10.88 -32.96
N VAL A 84 -13.03 -10.33 -33.01
CA VAL A 84 -14.26 -11.14 -33.01
C VAL A 84 -14.37 -11.98 -34.27
N PHE A 85 -13.99 -11.44 -35.44
CA PHE A 85 -13.91 -12.23 -36.67
C PHE A 85 -12.99 -13.44 -36.51
N PHE A 86 -11.76 -13.22 -36.00
CA PHE A 86 -10.81 -14.30 -35.77
C PHE A 86 -11.34 -15.30 -34.74
N PHE A 87 -11.97 -14.84 -33.67
CA PHE A 87 -12.57 -15.70 -32.65
C PHE A 87 -13.67 -16.60 -33.23
N LEU A 88 -14.61 -16.03 -33.98
CA LEU A 88 -15.68 -16.81 -34.62
C LEU A 88 -15.13 -17.78 -35.66
N LEU A 89 -14.21 -17.31 -36.52
CA LEU A 89 -13.57 -18.15 -37.52
C LEU A 89 -12.86 -19.33 -36.87
N LEU A 90 -12.09 -19.08 -35.81
CA LEU A 90 -11.37 -20.10 -35.07
C LEU A 90 -12.33 -21.06 -34.36
N SER A 91 -13.47 -20.56 -33.84
CA SER A 91 -14.52 -21.39 -33.24
C SER A 91 -15.13 -22.37 -34.26
N PHE A 92 -15.51 -21.88 -35.43
CA PHE A 92 -16.01 -22.74 -36.51
C PHE A 92 -14.92 -23.68 -37.05
N ALA A 93 -13.67 -23.23 -37.11
CA ALA A 93 -12.54 -24.06 -37.50
C ALA A 93 -12.34 -25.21 -36.50
N THR A 94 -12.40 -24.96 -35.19
CA THR A 94 -12.34 -26.01 -34.17
C THR A 94 -13.46 -27.02 -34.37
N SER A 95 -14.71 -26.57 -34.53
CA SER A 95 -15.85 -27.47 -34.77
C SER A 95 -15.69 -28.27 -36.06
N ALA A 96 -15.20 -27.68 -37.14
CA ALA A 96 -14.91 -28.38 -38.40
C ALA A 96 -13.86 -29.48 -38.20
N VAL A 97 -12.75 -29.16 -37.51
CA VAL A 97 -11.65 -30.09 -37.23
C VAL A 97 -12.10 -31.24 -36.31
N GLN A 98 -12.98 -30.96 -35.33
CA GLN A 98 -13.59 -32.00 -34.49
C GLN A 98 -14.44 -32.97 -35.31
N LEU A 99 -15.26 -32.46 -36.23
CA LEU A 99 -16.10 -33.29 -37.09
C LEU A 99 -15.30 -34.09 -38.13
N MET A 100 -14.14 -33.58 -38.54
CA MET A 100 -13.17 -34.32 -39.35
C MET A 100 -12.51 -35.47 -38.58
N GLY A 101 -12.65 -35.53 -37.25
CA GLY A 101 -12.06 -36.55 -36.40
C GLY A 101 -10.63 -36.25 -35.93
N LEU A 102 -10.13 -35.03 -36.16
CA LEU A 102 -8.78 -34.61 -35.74
C LEU A 102 -8.84 -34.01 -34.32
N SER A 103 -9.19 -34.83 -33.32
CA SER A 103 -9.38 -34.39 -31.93
C SER A 103 -8.18 -33.66 -31.36
N THR A 104 -6.95 -34.15 -31.56
CA THR A 104 -5.74 -33.50 -31.06
C THR A 104 -5.56 -32.10 -31.64
N VAL A 105 -5.85 -31.91 -32.93
CA VAL A 105 -5.74 -30.58 -33.57
C VAL A 105 -6.83 -29.66 -33.05
N ALA A 106 -8.06 -30.17 -32.88
CA ALA A 106 -9.15 -29.42 -32.29
C ALA A 106 -8.86 -28.97 -30.86
N ASP A 107 -8.26 -29.82 -30.02
CA ASP A 107 -7.91 -29.48 -28.65
C ASP A 107 -6.89 -28.33 -28.61
N LEU A 108 -5.93 -28.32 -29.54
CA LEU A 108 -4.97 -27.22 -29.68
C LEU A 108 -5.68 -25.91 -30.06
N LEU A 109 -6.58 -25.93 -31.05
CA LEU A 109 -7.38 -24.76 -31.41
C LEU A 109 -8.28 -24.30 -30.26
N GLN A 110 -8.84 -25.23 -29.48
CA GLN A 110 -9.68 -24.92 -28.33
C GLN A 110 -8.89 -24.22 -27.22
N ARG A 111 -7.62 -24.59 -26.97
CA ARG A 111 -6.73 -23.87 -26.05
C ARG A 111 -6.49 -22.43 -26.53
N VAL A 112 -6.28 -22.22 -27.82
CA VAL A 112 -6.14 -20.88 -28.40
C VAL A 112 -7.44 -20.07 -28.24
N LEU A 113 -8.60 -20.69 -28.41
CA LEU A 113 -9.90 -20.04 -28.16
C LEU A 113 -10.07 -19.60 -26.71
N GLN A 114 -9.63 -20.42 -25.75
CA GLN A 114 -9.69 -20.11 -24.31
C GLN A 114 -8.74 -18.97 -23.91
N PHE A 115 -7.66 -18.76 -24.66
CA PHE A 115 -6.74 -17.65 -24.46
C PHE A 115 -7.39 -16.28 -24.74
N ILE A 116 -8.36 -16.21 -25.65
CA ILE A 116 -8.98 -14.94 -26.06
C ILE A 116 -9.76 -14.27 -24.92
N PRO A 117 -10.69 -14.95 -24.20
CA PRO A 117 -11.35 -14.40 -23.00
C PRO A 117 -10.38 -13.92 -21.93
N VAL A 118 -9.31 -14.70 -21.72
CA VAL A 118 -8.27 -14.38 -20.75
C VAL A 118 -7.51 -13.11 -21.16
N ALA A 119 -7.12 -12.99 -22.42
CA ALA A 119 -6.46 -11.80 -22.95
C ALA A 119 -7.35 -10.55 -22.86
N ILE A 120 -8.66 -10.69 -23.12
CA ILE A 120 -9.63 -9.61 -22.92
C ILE A 120 -9.68 -9.19 -21.45
N SER A 121 -9.70 -10.15 -20.52
CA SER A 121 -9.70 -9.89 -19.08
C SER A 121 -8.44 -9.13 -18.64
N ALA A 122 -7.27 -9.52 -19.13
CA ALA A 122 -6.01 -8.80 -18.90
C ALA A 122 -6.07 -7.35 -19.41
N GLY A 123 -6.61 -7.16 -20.62
CA GLY A 123 -6.83 -5.83 -21.19
C GLY A 123 -7.77 -4.98 -20.35
N LEU A 124 -8.89 -5.54 -19.88
CA LEU A 124 -9.81 -4.85 -18.98
C LEU A 124 -9.15 -4.45 -17.66
N ILE A 125 -8.34 -5.32 -17.06
CA ILE A 125 -7.59 -5.02 -15.83
C ILE A 125 -6.66 -3.82 -16.04
N ILE A 126 -5.95 -3.74 -17.18
CA ILE A 126 -5.10 -2.60 -17.50
C ILE A 126 -5.93 -1.32 -17.63
N ILE A 127 -7.07 -1.39 -18.34
CA ILE A 127 -7.93 -0.22 -18.55
C ILE A 127 -8.47 0.30 -17.21
N PHE A 128 -9.15 -0.55 -16.44
CA PHE A 128 -9.72 -0.16 -15.16
C PHE A 128 -8.65 0.17 -14.11
N GLY A 129 -7.58 -0.61 -14.07
CA GLY A 129 -6.47 -0.39 -13.15
C GLY A 129 -5.71 0.91 -13.42
N SER A 130 -5.53 1.29 -14.69
CA SER A 130 -4.92 2.59 -15.04
C SER A 130 -5.81 3.77 -14.62
N MET A 131 -7.12 3.63 -14.77
CA MET A 131 -8.09 4.64 -14.34
C MET A 131 -8.08 4.79 -12.81
N LEU A 132 -8.04 3.67 -12.09
CA LEU A 132 -7.93 3.65 -10.64
C LEU A 132 -6.59 4.24 -10.15
N ALA A 133 -5.47 3.89 -10.78
CA ALA A 133 -4.14 4.42 -10.43
C ALA A 133 -4.09 5.94 -10.56
N ARG A 134 -4.63 6.50 -11.65
CA ARG A 134 -4.76 7.95 -11.88
C ARG A 134 -5.65 8.61 -10.85
N PHE A 135 -6.79 7.99 -10.53
CA PHE A 135 -7.71 8.50 -9.52
C PHE A 135 -7.04 8.58 -8.14
N VAL A 136 -6.33 7.53 -7.72
CA VAL A 136 -5.61 7.52 -6.44
C VAL A 136 -4.47 8.53 -6.44
N GLY A 137 -3.66 8.60 -7.51
CA GLY A 137 -2.55 9.55 -7.61
C GLY A 137 -3.02 11.01 -7.53
N THR A 138 -4.12 11.34 -8.21
CA THR A 138 -4.71 12.69 -8.18
C THR A 138 -5.36 13.02 -6.84
N ALA A 139 -6.06 12.07 -6.21
CA ALA A 139 -6.63 12.24 -4.88
C ALA A 139 -5.54 12.53 -3.84
N VAL A 140 -4.49 11.70 -3.78
CA VAL A 140 -3.39 11.88 -2.83
C VAL A 140 -2.61 13.16 -3.12
N GLY A 141 -2.34 13.47 -4.38
CA GLY A 141 -1.68 14.71 -4.76
C GLY A 141 -2.48 15.97 -4.40
N THR A 142 -3.81 15.87 -4.33
CA THR A 142 -4.68 16.97 -3.92
C THR A 142 -4.70 17.14 -2.39
N VAL A 143 -4.82 16.05 -1.65
CA VAL A 143 -4.76 16.06 -0.17
C VAL A 143 -3.41 16.57 0.31
N ALA A 144 -2.31 16.11 -0.28
CA ALA A 144 -0.96 16.51 0.12
C ALA A 144 -0.68 18.00 -0.16
N ARG A 145 -1.22 18.55 -1.25
CA ARG A 145 -1.17 20.00 -1.53
C ARG A 145 -2.00 20.79 -0.52
N GLY A 146 -3.19 20.29 -0.14
CA GLY A 146 -4.02 20.89 0.90
C GLY A 146 -3.35 20.92 2.28
N ALA A 147 -2.48 19.95 2.56
CA ALA A 147 -1.66 19.89 3.78
C ALA A 147 -0.36 20.74 3.72
N ASN A 148 -0.18 21.56 2.67
CA ASN A 148 1.00 22.41 2.47
C ASN A 148 2.33 21.64 2.37
N ILE A 149 2.29 20.40 1.86
CA ILE A 149 3.48 19.58 1.61
C ILE A 149 4.03 19.96 0.23
N SER A 150 5.21 20.59 0.16
CA SER A 150 5.86 21.01 -1.09
C SER A 150 6.02 19.88 -2.12
N TYR A 151 6.08 18.63 -1.68
CA TYR A 151 6.23 17.44 -2.54
C TYR A 151 4.93 16.69 -2.84
N GLY A 152 3.75 17.25 -2.52
CA GLY A 152 2.48 16.55 -2.67
C GLY A 152 2.19 16.06 -4.09
N GLY A 153 2.52 16.85 -5.11
CA GLY A 153 2.36 16.45 -6.51
C GLY A 153 3.37 15.37 -6.97
N ALA A 154 4.55 15.31 -6.37
CA ALA A 154 5.51 14.24 -6.63
C ALA A 154 5.05 12.92 -5.99
N LEU A 155 4.52 13.00 -4.77
CA LEU A 155 3.99 11.84 -4.04
C LEU A 155 2.80 11.19 -4.76
N GLY A 156 1.87 12.00 -5.28
CA GLY A 156 0.74 11.49 -6.07
C GLY A 156 1.17 10.76 -7.34
N ARG A 157 2.14 11.31 -8.09
CA ARG A 157 2.71 10.66 -9.27
C ARG A 157 3.45 9.37 -8.92
N PHE A 158 4.20 9.35 -7.83
CA PHE A 158 4.88 8.15 -7.37
C PHE A 158 3.89 7.01 -7.08
N LEU A 159 2.78 7.32 -6.39
CA LEU A 159 1.71 6.35 -6.11
C LEU A 159 1.01 5.87 -7.38
N GLU A 160 0.75 6.76 -8.34
CA GLU A 160 0.18 6.38 -9.63
C GLU A 160 1.08 5.35 -10.35
N TYR A 161 2.39 5.60 -10.44
CA TYR A 161 3.33 4.66 -11.06
C TYR A 161 3.45 3.33 -10.29
N LEU A 162 3.44 3.39 -8.95
CA LEU A 162 3.48 2.20 -8.11
C LEU A 162 2.24 1.31 -8.35
N LEU A 163 1.05 1.89 -8.35
CA LEU A 163 -0.20 1.17 -8.61
C LEU A 163 -0.27 0.65 -10.04
N MET A 164 0.14 1.46 -11.02
CA MET A 164 0.16 1.03 -12.42
C MET A 164 1.09 -0.17 -12.63
N THR A 165 2.26 -0.19 -11.97
CA THR A 165 3.19 -1.32 -12.03
C THR A 165 2.54 -2.60 -11.49
N LEU A 166 1.81 -2.49 -10.37
CA LEU A 166 1.09 -3.60 -9.77
C LEU A 166 -0.03 -4.12 -10.68
N VAL A 167 -0.79 -3.22 -11.31
CA VAL A 167 -1.81 -3.56 -12.31
C VAL A 167 -1.22 -4.29 -13.51
N VAL A 168 -0.06 -3.85 -14.01
CA VAL A 168 0.62 -4.51 -15.12
C VAL A 168 1.04 -5.94 -14.73
N VAL A 169 1.58 -6.13 -13.53
CA VAL A 169 1.93 -7.47 -13.01
C VAL A 169 0.68 -8.35 -12.92
N LEU A 170 -0.44 -7.83 -12.38
CA LEU A 170 -1.70 -8.56 -12.32
C LEU A 170 -2.22 -8.93 -13.72
N ALA A 171 -2.17 -8.02 -14.68
CA ALA A 171 -2.59 -8.27 -16.04
C ALA A 171 -1.75 -9.37 -16.70
N ILE A 172 -0.42 -9.36 -16.52
CA ILE A 172 0.46 -10.44 -17.00
C ILE A 172 0.10 -11.76 -16.33
N SER A 173 -0.14 -11.77 -15.02
CA SER A 173 -0.52 -12.97 -14.28
C SER A 173 -1.83 -13.58 -14.78
N THR A 174 -2.77 -12.77 -15.28
CA THR A 174 -4.03 -13.31 -15.81
C THR A 174 -3.85 -14.09 -17.10
N ILE A 175 -2.83 -13.81 -17.91
CA ILE A 175 -2.62 -14.41 -19.24
C ILE A 175 -2.38 -15.92 -19.19
N GLY A 176 -2.14 -16.51 -18.02
CA GLY A 176 -2.23 -17.96 -17.84
C GLY A 176 -1.14 -18.75 -18.53
N VAL A 177 0.02 -18.12 -18.81
CA VAL A 177 1.29 -18.86 -18.85
C VAL A 177 1.37 -19.64 -17.54
N ASP A 178 1.94 -20.84 -17.52
CA ASP A 178 2.10 -21.61 -16.28
C ASP A 178 2.98 -20.82 -15.31
N THR A 179 2.33 -19.90 -14.59
CA THR A 179 3.00 -18.77 -13.95
C THR A 179 3.43 -19.16 -12.58
N THR A 180 3.21 -20.40 -12.12
CA THR A 180 3.56 -20.83 -10.77
C THR A 180 4.99 -20.46 -10.41
N VAL A 181 5.94 -20.65 -11.34
CA VAL A 181 7.34 -20.23 -11.18
C VAL A 181 7.44 -18.70 -11.12
N LEU A 182 6.83 -18.01 -12.08
CA LEU A 182 6.84 -16.55 -12.19
C LEU A 182 6.22 -15.88 -10.94
N THR A 183 4.99 -16.25 -10.57
CA THR A 183 4.26 -15.75 -9.40
C THR A 183 5.01 -16.03 -8.11
N THR A 184 5.64 -17.19 -7.97
CA THR A 184 6.43 -17.50 -6.77
C THR A 184 7.64 -16.56 -6.68
N SER A 185 8.40 -16.37 -7.76
CA SER A 185 9.54 -15.45 -7.78
C SER A 185 9.13 -14.00 -7.51
N PHE A 186 8.05 -13.52 -8.14
CA PHE A 186 7.55 -12.16 -7.92
C PHE A 186 6.99 -11.95 -6.51
N THR A 187 6.28 -12.94 -5.96
CA THR A 187 5.75 -12.88 -4.58
C THR A 187 6.88 -12.78 -3.58
N ILE A 188 7.95 -13.58 -3.74
CA ILE A 188 9.14 -13.52 -2.89
C ILE A 188 9.81 -12.14 -3.00
N LEU A 189 9.95 -11.60 -4.21
CA LEU A 189 10.56 -10.29 -4.44
C LEU A 189 9.77 -9.16 -3.76
N ILE A 190 8.45 -9.12 -3.97
CA ILE A 190 7.57 -8.11 -3.36
C ILE A 190 7.56 -8.25 -1.84
N ALA A 191 7.51 -9.48 -1.31
CA ALA A 191 7.58 -9.74 0.12
C ALA A 191 8.89 -9.22 0.72
N ALA A 192 10.04 -9.43 0.05
CA ALA A 192 11.33 -8.94 0.51
C ALA A 192 11.39 -7.40 0.53
N ILE A 193 10.92 -6.74 -0.53
CA ILE A 193 10.87 -5.27 -0.59
C ILE A 193 9.93 -4.72 0.48
N GLY A 194 8.74 -5.32 0.63
CA GLY A 194 7.78 -4.95 1.66
C GLY A 194 8.36 -5.07 3.07
N LEU A 195 9.09 -6.15 3.33
CA LEU A 195 9.77 -6.39 4.60
C LEU A 195 10.88 -5.36 4.86
N ALA A 196 11.68 -5.02 3.84
CA ALA A 196 12.72 -3.99 3.94
C ALA A 196 12.14 -2.60 4.28
N ILE A 197 11.07 -2.21 3.59
CA ILE A 197 10.36 -0.95 3.87
C ILE A 197 9.77 -0.98 5.28
N ALA A 198 9.13 -2.08 5.67
CA ALA A 198 8.56 -2.25 6.99
C ALA A 198 9.62 -2.13 8.10
N LEU A 199 10.78 -2.78 7.95
CA LEU A 199 11.90 -2.68 8.91
C LEU A 199 12.47 -1.26 8.99
N THR A 200 12.62 -0.58 7.85
CA THR A 200 13.12 0.80 7.80
C THR A 200 12.19 1.75 8.53
N PHE A 201 10.87 1.63 8.30
CA PHE A 201 9.86 2.39 9.02
C PHE A 201 9.80 2.03 10.50
N ALA A 202 9.90 0.74 10.84
CA ALA A 202 9.87 0.27 12.23
C ALA A 202 11.02 0.87 13.04
N TRP A 203 12.21 0.97 12.46
CA TRP A 203 13.36 1.59 13.12
C TRP A 203 13.18 3.10 13.28
N GLY A 204 12.77 3.81 12.23
CA GLY A 204 12.61 5.26 12.26
C GLY A 204 11.40 5.76 13.06
N ALA A 205 10.38 4.93 13.25
CA ALA A 205 9.20 5.28 14.05
C ALA A 205 9.45 5.18 15.57
N ARG A 206 10.55 4.54 16.00
CA ARG A 206 10.85 4.28 17.41
C ARG A 206 11.03 5.57 18.21
N GLU A 207 11.75 6.55 17.67
CA GLU A 207 11.96 7.84 18.34
C GLU A 207 10.65 8.64 18.44
N ALA A 208 9.85 8.64 17.37
CA ALA A 208 8.55 9.32 17.34
C ALA A 208 7.59 8.73 18.39
N ALA A 209 7.45 7.39 18.43
CA ALA A 209 6.62 6.70 19.40
C ALA A 209 7.07 6.96 20.84
N ARG A 210 8.39 6.92 21.10
CA ARG A 210 8.98 7.19 22.42
C ARG A 210 8.67 8.61 22.91
N ASN A 211 8.72 9.60 22.02
CA ASN A 211 8.40 11.00 22.34
C ASN A 211 6.91 11.24 22.59
N VAL A 212 6.02 10.56 21.85
CA VAL A 212 4.57 10.64 22.09
C VAL A 212 4.22 10.05 23.46
N ILE A 213 4.76 8.88 23.78
CA ILE A 213 4.54 8.20 25.07
C ILE A 213 5.10 9.07 26.22
N ALA A 214 6.34 9.56 26.10
CA ALA A 214 6.94 10.46 27.08
C ALA A 214 6.09 11.74 27.28
N GLY A 215 5.52 12.28 26.20
CA GLY A 215 4.63 13.43 26.24
C GLY A 215 3.37 13.21 27.07
N TYR A 216 2.82 11.99 27.07
CA TYR A 216 1.69 11.63 27.92
C TYR A 216 2.07 11.58 29.41
N TYR A 217 3.21 10.97 29.77
CA TYR A 217 3.67 10.88 31.16
C TYR A 217 4.07 12.23 31.77
N VAL A 218 4.65 13.15 30.99
CA VAL A 218 5.04 14.49 31.49
C VAL A 218 3.81 15.32 31.89
N ARG A 219 2.70 15.22 31.14
CA ARG A 219 1.46 15.96 31.47
C ARG A 219 0.85 15.56 32.80
N GLN A 220 1.10 14.34 33.28
CA GLN A 220 0.58 13.88 34.57
C GLN A 220 1.45 14.27 35.77
N ARG A 221 2.72 14.63 35.58
CA ARG A 221 3.70 14.73 36.69
C ARG A 221 4.22 16.13 36.99
N TRP A 222 4.03 17.11 36.10
CA TRP A 222 4.59 18.47 36.25
C TRP A 222 3.53 19.54 35.96
N ARG A 223 3.33 20.46 36.92
CA ARG A 223 2.48 21.66 36.76
C ARG A 223 3.36 22.88 36.39
N PRO A 224 2.89 23.80 35.54
CA PRO A 224 3.64 25.01 35.16
C PRO A 224 3.99 25.88 36.39
N GLY A 225 5.20 26.50 36.39
CA GLY A 225 5.74 27.30 37.50
C GLY A 225 6.77 26.59 38.41
N GLN A 226 7.32 25.46 37.98
CA GLN A 226 8.24 24.63 38.78
C GLN A 226 9.69 24.75 38.30
N TRP A 227 10.62 24.98 39.22
CA TRP A 227 12.07 25.07 38.96
C TRP A 227 12.68 23.68 38.76
N VAL A 228 13.28 23.43 37.61
CA VAL A 228 13.84 22.10 37.26
C VAL A 228 15.24 22.25 36.68
N ARG A 229 16.13 21.34 37.08
CA ARG A 229 17.47 21.18 36.49
C ARG A 229 17.45 19.95 35.59
N VAL A 230 17.74 20.14 34.31
CA VAL A 230 17.83 19.07 33.32
C VAL A 230 19.23 19.13 32.70
N GLY A 231 20.14 18.28 33.18
CA GLY A 231 21.57 18.35 32.82
C GLY A 231 22.22 19.65 33.30
N GLU A 232 22.88 20.37 32.38
CA GLU A 232 23.60 21.64 32.64
C GLU A 232 22.69 22.88 32.69
N TYR A 233 21.46 22.78 32.18
CA TYR A 233 20.56 23.94 32.04
C TYR A 233 19.62 24.09 33.24
N GLN A 234 19.53 25.32 33.77
CA GLN A 234 18.68 25.69 34.92
C GLN A 234 17.67 26.76 34.49
N GLY A 235 16.37 26.50 34.69
CA GLY A 235 15.32 27.44 34.29
C GLY A 235 13.94 27.09 34.85
N GLU A 236 13.03 28.07 34.77
CA GLU A 236 11.63 27.91 35.16
C GLU A 236 10.83 27.35 33.97
N ILE A 237 9.98 26.34 34.24
CA ILE A 237 9.13 25.74 33.21
C ILE A 237 7.91 26.64 32.99
N HIS A 238 7.95 27.44 31.92
CA HIS A 238 6.86 28.35 31.56
C HIS A 238 5.66 27.61 30.92
N SER A 239 5.88 26.66 29.99
CA SER A 239 4.81 25.78 29.48
C SER A 239 5.32 24.56 28.72
N VAL A 240 4.48 23.52 28.63
CA VAL A 240 4.72 22.30 27.85
C VAL A 240 3.77 22.28 26.66
N VAL A 241 4.27 22.53 25.45
CA VAL A 241 3.48 22.52 24.21
C VAL A 241 3.99 21.44 23.25
N GLY A 242 3.09 20.59 22.74
CA GLY A 242 3.42 19.61 21.70
C GLY A 242 4.46 18.55 22.12
N ALA A 243 5.58 18.45 21.39
CA ALA A 243 6.65 17.46 21.59
C ALA A 243 7.89 18.02 22.31
N PHE A 244 7.90 19.31 22.68
CA PHE A 244 9.05 20.00 23.27
C PHE A 244 8.70 20.62 24.63
N THR A 245 9.71 20.85 25.46
CA THR A 245 9.61 21.64 26.70
C THR A 245 10.44 22.89 26.52
N LEU A 246 9.83 24.07 26.72
CA LEU A 246 10.52 25.35 26.69
C LEU A 246 11.01 25.67 28.10
N LEU A 247 12.32 25.81 28.27
CA LEU A 247 12.94 26.28 29.50
C LEU A 247 13.39 27.72 29.31
N GLU A 248 13.04 28.60 30.24
CA GLU A 248 13.63 29.94 30.31
C GLU A 248 14.84 29.86 31.25
N ALA A 249 16.03 29.77 30.66
CA ALA A 249 17.27 29.72 31.42
C ALA A 249 17.82 31.15 31.57
N LYS A 250 18.13 31.53 32.82
CA LYS A 250 18.77 32.82 33.13
C LYS A 250 20.28 32.63 33.03
N GLN A 251 20.88 33.17 31.97
CA GLN A 251 22.31 33.05 31.73
C GLN A 251 23.09 34.08 32.59
N GLU A 252 24.34 33.79 32.88
CA GLU A 252 25.26 34.56 33.76
C GLU A 252 25.48 36.02 33.33
N ASN A 253 25.01 36.41 32.14
CA ASN A 253 25.09 37.78 31.58
C ASN A 253 23.75 38.55 31.62
N GLY A 254 22.73 38.06 32.33
CA GLY A 254 21.47 38.78 32.56
C GLY A 254 20.41 38.67 31.46
N GLU A 255 20.72 38.11 30.28
CA GLU A 255 19.75 37.86 29.22
C GLU A 255 18.97 36.54 29.42
N ARG A 256 17.65 36.61 29.19
CA ARG A 256 16.73 35.47 29.29
C ARG A 256 16.61 34.81 27.93
N LYS A 257 17.03 33.54 27.82
CA LYS A 257 16.97 32.79 26.55
C LYS A 257 16.07 31.57 26.69
N LEU A 258 15.12 31.44 25.76
CA LEU A 258 14.23 30.30 25.67
C LEU A 258 14.94 29.15 24.95
N ILE A 259 15.09 28.02 25.63
CA ILE A 259 15.76 26.82 25.09
C ILE A 259 14.70 25.72 24.91
N SER A 260 14.55 25.23 23.68
CA SER A 260 13.66 24.11 23.36
C SER A 260 14.39 22.78 23.57
N LEU A 261 13.97 22.01 24.57
CA LEU A 261 14.52 20.67 24.81
C LEU A 261 13.53 19.57 24.39
N PRO A 262 14.03 18.44 23.83
CA PRO A 262 13.22 17.25 23.64
C PRO A 262 12.78 16.69 25.00
N LYS A 263 11.59 16.11 25.07
CA LYS A 263 10.96 15.69 26.34
C LYS A 263 11.63 14.49 27.03
N PHE A 264 12.31 13.63 26.27
CA PHE A 264 12.95 12.42 26.81
C PHE A 264 14.00 12.72 27.91
N PRO A 265 14.98 13.62 27.72
CA PRO A 265 15.91 14.00 28.79
C PRO A 265 15.23 14.70 29.99
N VAL A 266 14.14 15.43 29.78
CA VAL A 266 13.39 16.06 30.89
C VAL A 266 12.75 15.00 31.81
N VAL A 267 12.35 13.86 31.27
CA VAL A 267 11.77 12.74 32.03
C VAL A 267 12.84 11.95 32.80
N THR A 268 14.02 11.74 32.21
CA THR A 268 15.04 10.84 32.78
C THR A 268 16.02 11.52 33.74
N THR A 269 16.38 12.79 33.51
CA THR A 269 17.38 13.52 34.31
C THR A 269 16.83 14.74 35.05
N GLY A 270 15.52 15.00 34.98
CA GLY A 270 14.89 16.12 35.69
C GLY A 270 14.88 15.92 37.21
N VAL A 271 15.72 16.68 37.93
CA VAL A 271 15.76 16.65 39.40
C VAL A 271 14.94 17.81 39.99
N ASN A 272 13.93 17.48 40.79
CA ASN A 272 13.08 18.45 41.49
C ASN A 272 13.77 18.96 42.77
N ARG A 273 14.31 20.18 42.72
CA ARG A 273 15.04 20.79 43.84
C ARG A 273 14.15 21.25 45.01
N ASN A 274 12.82 21.26 44.85
CA ASN A 274 11.91 21.76 45.89
C ASN A 274 11.82 20.82 47.13
N ARG A 275 12.24 19.55 47.00
CA ARG A 275 12.38 18.63 48.15
C ARG A 275 13.59 18.94 49.03
N ALA A 276 14.68 19.45 48.47
CA ALA A 276 15.94 19.67 49.20
C ALA A 276 15.87 20.86 50.18
N ARG A 277 15.03 21.86 49.92
CA ARG A 277 14.79 22.97 50.87
C ARG A 277 13.94 22.56 52.08
N ARG A 278 13.04 21.58 51.92
CA ARG A 278 12.17 21.12 53.02
C ARG A 278 12.90 20.29 54.06
N THR A 279 13.94 19.54 53.70
CA THR A 279 14.76 18.78 54.66
C THR A 279 15.69 19.70 55.45
N ALA A 280 16.39 20.64 54.79
CA ALA A 280 17.28 21.58 55.48
C ALA A 280 16.55 22.49 56.51
N SER A 281 15.30 22.87 56.25
CA SER A 281 14.47 23.62 57.20
C SER A 281 13.97 22.76 58.37
N ARG A 282 13.84 21.45 58.19
CA ARG A 282 13.37 20.54 59.24
C ARG A 282 14.50 20.19 60.21
N ASP A 283 15.70 20.00 59.67
CA ASP A 283 16.90 19.74 60.46
C ASP A 283 17.33 20.97 61.26
N ALA A 284 17.18 22.18 60.68
CA ALA A 284 17.41 23.43 61.41
C ALA A 284 16.33 23.72 62.48
N ALA A 285 15.08 23.29 62.26
CA ALA A 285 14.02 23.42 63.26
C ALA A 285 14.22 22.43 64.42
N LEU A 286 14.64 21.19 64.14
CA LEU A 286 14.98 20.20 65.17
C LEU A 286 16.22 20.62 66.00
N ALA A 287 17.22 21.24 65.38
CA ALA A 287 18.39 21.75 66.10
C ALA A 287 18.03 22.92 67.05
N LEU A 288 17.06 23.76 66.68
CA LEU A 288 16.56 24.84 67.56
C LEU A 288 15.64 24.30 68.67
N GLU A 289 14.96 23.18 68.44
CA GLU A 289 14.11 22.53 69.46
C GLU A 289 14.96 21.78 70.50
N GLU A 290 16.09 21.20 70.10
CA GLU A 290 17.08 20.58 70.99
C GLU A 290 17.82 21.61 71.88
N GLU A 291 18.09 22.83 71.36
CA GLU A 291 18.57 23.95 72.17
C GLU A 291 17.51 24.47 73.17
N ARG A 292 16.23 24.44 72.78
CA ARG A 292 15.12 24.91 73.62
C ARG A 292 14.86 23.97 74.81
N GLU A 293 15.01 22.66 74.65
CA GLU A 293 14.94 21.71 75.76
C GLU A 293 16.12 21.86 76.73
N ARG A 294 17.31 22.21 76.24
CA ARG A 294 18.51 22.41 77.07
C ARG A 294 18.45 23.70 77.90
N CYS A 295 17.70 24.72 77.47
CA CYS A 295 17.44 25.95 78.23
C CYS A 295 16.24 25.90 79.18
N SER A 296 15.47 24.80 79.19
CA SER A 296 14.24 24.66 80.01
C SER A 296 14.45 24.74 81.54
N PRO A 297 15.56 24.25 82.16
CA PRO A 297 15.68 24.34 83.63
C PRO A 297 16.02 25.76 84.14
N LEU A 298 16.43 26.69 83.28
CA LEU A 298 16.80 28.07 83.68
C LEU A 298 15.61 29.03 83.71
N LEU A 299 14.51 28.69 83.02
CA LEU A 299 13.29 29.52 82.94
C LEU A 299 12.27 29.21 84.05
N VAL A 300 12.44 28.09 84.76
CA VAL A 300 11.59 27.71 85.92
C VAL A 300 11.95 28.50 87.19
N LEU A 301 13.20 28.96 87.34
CA LEU A 301 13.64 29.75 88.51
C LEU A 301 13.23 31.23 88.47
N LEU A 302 12.91 31.79 87.28
CA LEU A 302 12.52 33.19 87.13
C LEU A 302 11.00 33.43 87.23
N ASN A 303 10.18 32.36 87.20
CA ASN A 303 8.72 32.47 87.26
C ASN A 303 8.14 32.30 88.68
N PHE A 304 8.98 32.06 89.69
CA PHE A 304 8.52 31.89 91.07
C PHE A 304 8.53 33.19 91.90
N SER A 305 9.15 34.28 91.43
CA SER A 305 9.23 35.55 92.17
C SER A 305 8.09 36.54 91.89
N VAL A 306 7.20 36.27 90.93
CA VAL A 306 6.17 37.24 90.49
C VAL A 306 4.75 36.87 90.95
N PHE A 307 4.55 35.73 91.62
CA PHE A 307 3.20 35.22 91.95
C PHE A 307 2.72 35.48 93.39
N PHE A 308 3.47 36.19 94.25
CA PHE A 308 3.08 36.41 95.65
C PHE A 308 2.70 37.86 96.02
N GLU A 309 2.51 38.74 95.03
CA GLU A 309 2.14 40.16 95.26
C GLU A 309 0.72 40.50 94.78
N SER A 310 -0.20 39.53 94.85
CA SER A 310 -1.64 39.78 94.66
C SER A 310 -2.50 38.63 95.23
N LEU A 311 -2.48 38.44 96.55
CA LEU A 311 -3.66 38.20 97.40
C LEU A 311 -3.27 38.12 98.89
#